data_AF-X0RQ60-F1
#
_entry.id   AF-X0RQ60-F1
#
_cell.length_a   1.000
_cell.length_b   1.000
_cell.length_c   1.000
_cell.angle_alpha   90.00
_cell.angle_beta   90.00
_cell.angle_gamma   90.00
#
_symmetry.space_group_name_H-M   'P 1'
#
loop_
_entity.id
_entity.type
_entity.pdbx_description
1 polymer ?
#
loop_
_entity_poly.entity_id
_entity_poly.type
_entity_poly.pdbx_seq_one_letter_code
_entity_poly.pdbx_strand_id
1 'polypeptide(L)' 'MSVWFDSFRALNNLSLYIEEGELRCIIGPNGAGKTTLMDVITGKTRPTEGSVFFWSDS' A
#
# COMPACT_ATOMS: atom_id res chain seq x y z
N MET A 1 -4.35 -1.57 6.28
CA MET A 1 -2.90 -1.62 6.54
C MET A 1 -2.35 -0.23 6.86
N SER A 2 -1.26 -0.15 7.61
CA SER A 2 -0.55 1.10 7.93
C SER A 2 0.95 0.95 7.68
N VAL A 3 1.62 2.06 7.33
CA VAL A 3 3.08 2.14 7.21
C VAL A 3 3.58 3.37 7.94
N TRP A 4 4.58 3.17 8.80
CA TRP A 4 5.26 4.22 9.55
C TRP A 4 6.72 4.32 9.13
N PHE A 5 7.21 5.55 8.99
CA PHE A 5 8.63 5.85 8.91
C PHE A 5 8.98 6.78 10.07
N ASP A 6 9.62 6.22 11.09
CA ASP A 6 9.87 6.92 12.36
C ASP A 6 8.55 7.52 12.92
N SER A 7 8.45 8.85 13.08
CA SER A 7 7.24 9.54 13.54
C SER A 7 6.23 9.88 12.43
N PHE A 8 6.56 9.62 11.16
CA PHE A 8 5.73 9.96 10.01
C PHE A 8 4.89 8.76 9.55
N ARG A 9 3.57 8.93 9.50
CA ARG A 9 2.65 7.90 8.99
C ARG A 9 2.44 8.07 7.48
N ALA A 10 3.09 7.23 6.69
CA ALA A 10 2.99 7.28 5.23
C ALA A 10 1.68 6.65 4.70
N LEU A 11 1.18 5.59 5.34
CA LEU A 11 -0.13 5.01 5.06
C LEU A 11 -0.91 4.87 6.36
N ASN A 12 -2.14 5.39 6.37
CA ASN A 12 -3.00 5.40 7.55
C ASN A 12 -4.26 4.57 7.32
N ASN A 13 -4.29 3.36 7.89
CA ASN A 13 -5.43 2.46 7.88
C ASN A 13 -6.09 2.29 6.49
N LEU A 14 -5.27 2.10 5.45
CA LEU A 14 -5.74 1.95 4.08
C LEU A 14 -6.29 0.54 3.87
N SER A 15 -7.49 0.43 3.31
CA SER A 15 -8.07 -0.82 2.82
C SER A 15 -8.21 -0.74 1.31
N LEU A 16 -7.63 -1.68 0.59
CA LEU A 16 -7.60 -1.73 -0.86
C LEU A 16 -7.72 -3.18 -1.32
N TYR A 17 -8.58 -3.43 -2.30
CA TYR A 17 -8.72 -4.70 -2.98
C TYR A 17 -8.66 -4.46 -4.49
N ILE A 18 -7.91 -5.27 -5.24
CA ILE A 18 -7.76 -5.12 -6.69
C ILE A 18 -8.09 -6.47 -7.32
N GLU A 19 -9.00 -6.48 -8.29
CA GLU A 19 -9.37 -7.69 -9.04
C GLU A 19 -8.47 -7.92 -10.25
N GLU A 20 -8.47 -9.16 -10.75
CA GLU A 20 -7.75 -9.51 -11.97
C GLU A 20 -8.30 -8.72 -13.17
N GLY A 21 -7.39 -8.06 -13.91
CA GLY A 21 -7.75 -7.19 -15.03
C GLY A 21 -8.26 -5.80 -14.62
N GLU A 22 -8.35 -5.48 -13.33
CA GLU A 22 -8.78 -4.16 -12.87
C GLU A 22 -7.67 -3.11 -13.03
N LEU A 23 -8.02 -1.96 -13.61
CA LEU A 23 -7.14 -0.80 -13.69
C LEU A 23 -7.49 0.24 -12.61
N ARG A 24 -6.55 0.51 -11.71
CA ARG A 24 -6.65 1.55 -10.68
C ARG A 24 -5.57 2.60 -10.88
N CYS A 25 -5.92 3.87 -10.68
CA CYS A 25 -4.96 4.97 -10.67
C CYS A 25 -4.82 5.53 -9.25
N ILE A 26 -3.58 5.71 -8.78
CA ILE A 26 -3.27 6.32 -7.50
C ILE A 26 -2.91 7.80 -7.75
N ILE A 27 -3.76 8.71 -7.31
CA ILE A 27 -3.57 10.17 -7.45
C ILE A 27 -3.49 10.85 -6.10
N GLY A 28 -2.79 11.98 -6.03
CA GLY A 28 -2.63 12.77 -4.82
C GLY A 28 -1.40 13.67 -4.84
N PRO A 29 -1.29 14.64 -3.91
CA PRO A 29 -0.17 15.58 -3.85
C PRO A 29 1.16 14.90 -3.52
N ASN A 30 2.27 15.62 -3.69
CA ASN A 30 3.59 15.15 -3.28
C ASN A 30 3.60 14.89 -1.76
N GLY A 31 4.21 13.79 -1.34
CA GLY A 31 4.22 13.36 0.07
C GLY A 31 2.98 12.59 0.55
N ALA A 32 1.95 12.42 -0.28
CA ALA A 32 0.72 11.69 0.12
C ALA A 32 0.88 10.16 0.30
N GLY A 33 2.10 9.61 0.23
CA GLY A 33 2.34 8.18 0.42
C GLY A 33 2.12 7.30 -0.82
N LYS A 34 1.95 7.86 -2.02
CA LYS A 34 1.71 7.09 -3.27
C LYS A 34 2.81 6.08 -3.57
N THR A 35 4.08 6.50 -3.51
CA THR A 35 5.22 5.62 -3.73
C THR A 35 5.28 4.53 -2.66
N THR A 36 5.03 4.88 -1.40
CA THR A 36 4.95 3.90 -0.31
C THR A 36 3.85 2.86 -0.54
N LEU A 37 2.68 3.27 -1.02
CA LEU A 37 1.61 2.35 -1.40
C LEU A 37 2.06 1.41 -2.52
N MET A 38 2.69 1.94 -3.57
CA MET A 38 3.23 1.14 -4.66
C MET A 38 4.30 0.15 -4.19
N ASP A 39 5.19 0.54 -3.28
CA ASP A 39 6.21 -0.35 -2.73
C ASP A 39 5.60 -1.47 -1.89
N VAL A 40 4.51 -1.20 -1.17
CA VAL A 40 3.77 -2.23 -0.43
C VAL A 40 3.06 -3.20 -1.38
N ILE A 41 2.39 -2.70 -2.42
CA ILE A 41 1.71 -3.53 -3.43
C ILE A 41 2.73 -4.36 -4.24
N THR A 42 3.94 -3.85 -4.46
CA THR A 42 4.99 -4.60 -5.18
C THR A 42 5.81 -5.51 -4.27
N GLY A 43 5.46 -5.61 -2.97
CA GLY A 43 6.15 -6.46 -2.00
C GLY A 43 7.54 -5.96 -1.57
N LYS A 44 7.96 -4.76 -2.00
CA LYS A 44 9.23 -4.14 -1.61
C LYS A 44 9.24 -3.68 -0.15
N THR A 45 8.09 -3.24 0.35
CA THR A 45 7.90 -2.77 1.73
C THR A 45 6.81 -3.60 2.40
N ARG A 46 7.07 -4.11 3.61
CA ARG A 46 6.02 -4.74 4.42
C ARG A 46 5.26 -3.68 5.22
N PRO A 47 3.93 -3.80 5.36
CA PRO A 47 3.18 -2.93 6.24
C PRO A 47 3.64 -3.10 7.69
N THR A 48 3.65 -2.02 8.46
CA THR A 48 3.91 -2.07 9.90
C THR A 48 2.73 -2.69 10.65
N GLU A 49 1.51 -2.45 10.16
CA GLU A 49 0.26 -2.98 10.71
C GLU A 49 -0.70 -3.44 9.61
N GLY A 50 -1.44 -4.50 9.90
CA GLY A 50 -2.35 -5.14 8.95
C GLY A 50 -1.62 -6.07 7.99
N SER A 51 -2.33 -6.51 6.94
CA SER A 51 -1.86 -7.57 6.04
C SER A 51 -2.02 -7.16 4.59
N VAL A 52 -1.20 -7.76 3.74
CA VAL A 52 -1.27 -7.71 2.28
C VAL A 52 -1.20 -9.14 1.79
N PHE A 53 -2.09 -9.51 0.87
CA PHE A 53 -2.18 -10.85 0.32
C PHE A 53 -2.10 -10.76 -1.20
N PHE A 54 -1.25 -11.57 -1.81
CA PHE A 54 -1.19 -11.72 -3.26
C PHE A 54 -1.92 -12.99 -3.68
N TRP A 55 -2.51 -12.96 -4.87
CA TRP A 55 -3.20 -14.12 -5.43
C TRP A 55 -2.27 -15.36 -5.53
N SER A 56 -0.97 -15.15 -5.74
CA SER A 56 0.03 -16.22 -5.80
C SER A 56 0.40 -16.82 -4.44
N ASP A 57 -0.03 -16.23 -3.32
CA ASP A 57 0.24 -16.76 -1.97
C ASP A 57 -0.74 -17.88 -1.56
N SER A 58 -1.64 -18.31 -2.48
CA SER A 58 -2.65 -19.36 -2.29
C SER A 58 -2.33 -20.65 -3.05
#